data_AF-A0A9D8DNQ6-F1
#
_entry.id   AF-A0A9D8DNQ6-F1
#
_cell.length_a   1.000
_cell.length_b   1.000
_cell.length_c   1.000
_cell.angle_alpha   90.00
_cell.angle_beta   90.00
_cell.angle_gamma   90.00
#
_symmetry.space_group_name_H-M   'P 1'
#
loop_
_entity.id
_entity.type
_entity.pdbx_description
1 polymer ?
#
loop_
_entity_poly.entity_id
_entity_poly.type
_entity_poly.pdbx_seq_one_letter_code
_entity_poly.pdbx_strand_id
1 'polypeptide(L)'
;MSSTADIAALGRRATFGFAPGGLDRAVGLGAARWVDELTSPDAHGVAAAPDPWSTATYSNDPDERQQQALGILDGWFGALTKSPRPLVESMAWFWHDHFAVSFGVVKFPAPFARYLSRLRRHALGDFRTLLQEMTTDAAMLLFLDGSTSTAAAPNENY
;
A
#
# COMPACT_ATOMS: atom_id res chain seq x y z
N MET A 1 8.94 -25.92 -18.44
CA MET A 1 9.73 -24.95 -17.65
C MET A 1 9.47 -23.58 -18.24
N SER A 2 8.99 -22.60 -17.46
CA SER A 2 8.87 -21.22 -17.95
C SER A 2 10.25 -20.64 -18.25
N SER A 3 10.35 -19.88 -19.33
CA SER A 3 11.59 -19.21 -19.72
C SER A 3 11.86 -17.99 -18.82
N THR A 4 13.13 -17.53 -18.78
CA THR A 4 13.49 -16.25 -18.15
C THR A 4 12.64 -15.09 -18.68
N ALA A 5 12.28 -15.11 -19.97
CA ALA A 5 11.44 -14.09 -20.58
C ALA A 5 10.01 -14.08 -19.99
N ASP A 6 9.45 -15.25 -19.69
CA ASP A 6 8.13 -15.38 -19.09
C ASP A 6 8.10 -14.81 -17.66
N ILE A 7 9.11 -15.16 -16.85
CA ILE A 7 9.26 -14.63 -15.48
C ILE A 7 9.45 -13.11 -15.52
N ALA A 8 10.26 -12.60 -16.44
CA ALA A 8 10.46 -11.17 -16.62
C ALA A 8 9.16 -10.46 -17.05
N ALA A 9 8.39 -11.06 -17.96
CA ALA A 9 7.11 -10.51 -18.41
C ALA A 9 6.06 -10.48 -17.29
N LEU A 10 5.98 -11.55 -16.50
CA LEU A 10 5.13 -11.58 -15.31
C LEU A 10 5.55 -10.53 -14.29
N GLY A 11 6.85 -10.38 -14.01
CA GLY A 11 7.34 -9.38 -13.07
C GLY A 11 7.00 -7.95 -13.47
N ARG A 12 7.07 -7.60 -14.75
CA ARG A 12 6.65 -6.28 -15.22
C ARG A 12 5.15 -6.00 -15.02
N ARG A 13 4.32 -7.03 -14.84
CA ARG A 13 2.86 -6.90 -14.64
C ARG A 13 2.46 -7.01 -13.17
N ALA A 14 3.18 -7.81 -12.40
CA ALA A 14 2.86 -8.12 -11.02
C ALA A 14 3.62 -7.25 -10.01
N THR A 15 4.59 -6.46 -10.46
CA THR A 15 5.49 -5.66 -9.61
C THR A 15 5.82 -4.32 -10.24
N PHE A 16 6.40 -3.39 -9.47
CA PHE A 16 7.03 -2.17 -9.98
C PHE A 16 8.41 -2.40 -10.62
N GLY A 17 8.68 -3.63 -11.06
CA GLY A 17 9.96 -4.07 -11.57
C GLY A 17 10.77 -4.84 -10.52
N PHE A 18 11.82 -5.49 -11.00
CA PHE A 18 12.74 -6.22 -10.12
C PHE A 18 13.77 -5.26 -9.52
N ALA A 19 13.96 -5.36 -8.21
CA ALA A 19 15.17 -4.86 -7.58
C ALA A 19 16.43 -5.54 -8.19
N PRO A 20 17.63 -4.96 -8.06
CA PRO A 20 18.87 -5.60 -8.51
C PRO A 20 18.98 -7.04 -8.02
N GLY A 21 19.24 -7.99 -8.93
CA GLY A 21 19.30 -9.44 -8.64
C GLY A 21 17.94 -10.13 -8.43
N GLY A 22 16.83 -9.40 -8.43
CA GLY A 22 15.49 -9.95 -8.21
C GLY A 22 15.02 -10.89 -9.33
N LEU A 23 15.36 -10.59 -10.58
CA LEU A 23 15.06 -11.48 -11.71
C LEU A 23 15.83 -12.79 -11.61
N ASP A 24 17.12 -12.73 -11.29
CA ASP A 24 17.97 -13.91 -11.14
C ASP A 24 17.46 -14.81 -10.00
N ARG A 25 17.04 -14.21 -8.87
CA ARG A 25 16.37 -14.93 -7.78
C ARG A 25 15.09 -15.62 -8.27
N ALA A 26 14.22 -14.91 -8.98
CA ALA A 26 12.95 -15.46 -9.47
C ALA A 26 13.18 -16.60 -10.48
N VAL A 27 14.18 -16.46 -11.36
CA VAL A 27 14.61 -17.52 -12.28
C VAL A 27 15.16 -18.73 -11.51
N GLY A 28 16.00 -18.51 -10.49
CA GLY A 28 16.56 -19.57 -9.65
C GLY A 28 15.51 -20.34 -8.85
N LEU A 29 14.43 -19.68 -8.42
CA LEU A 29 13.27 -20.32 -7.77
C LEU A 29 12.41 -21.10 -8.76
N GLY A 30 12.35 -20.64 -10.01
CA GLY A 30 11.40 -21.10 -11.01
C GLY A 30 10.03 -20.44 -10.87
N ALA A 31 9.31 -20.30 -11.99
CA ALA A 31 8.10 -19.50 -12.08
C ALA A 31 6.98 -19.91 -11.11
N ALA A 32 6.73 -21.22 -10.96
CA ALA A 32 5.66 -21.71 -10.07
C ALA A 32 5.92 -21.31 -8.61
N ARG A 33 7.11 -21.59 -8.10
CA ARG A 33 7.49 -21.23 -6.74
C ARG A 33 7.50 -19.71 -6.53
N TRP A 34 7.91 -18.96 -7.53
CA TRP A 34 7.90 -17.51 -7.42
C TRP A 34 6.47 -16.94 -7.40
N VAL A 35 5.54 -17.47 -8.19
CA VAL A 35 4.11 -17.11 -8.13
C VAL A 35 3.51 -17.43 -6.76
N ASP A 36 3.84 -18.59 -6.21
CA ASP A 36 3.45 -18.98 -4.85
C ASP A 36 3.94 -17.94 -3.83
N GLU A 37 5.22 -17.53 -3.89
CA GLU A 37 5.76 -16.48 -3.03
C GLU A 37 5.09 -15.11 -3.21
N LEU A 38 4.69 -14.76 -4.44
CA LEU A 38 3.99 -13.49 -4.69
C LEU A 38 2.58 -13.47 -4.11
N THR A 39 1.84 -14.57 -4.29
CA THR A 39 0.40 -14.65 -3.98
C THR A 39 0.12 -15.11 -2.55
N SER A 40 1.03 -15.87 -1.94
CA SER A 40 0.90 -16.41 -0.58
C SER A 40 2.20 -16.25 0.23
N PRO A 41 2.76 -15.02 0.35
CA PRO A 41 4.10 -14.80 0.90
C PRO A 41 4.30 -15.37 2.31
N ASP A 42 3.28 -15.31 3.18
CA ASP A 42 3.33 -15.87 4.53
C ASP A 42 3.47 -17.41 4.51
N ALA A 43 2.70 -18.09 3.67
CA ALA A 43 2.77 -19.55 3.52
C ALA A 43 4.10 -20.03 2.94
N HIS A 44 4.85 -19.12 2.29
CA HIS A 44 6.11 -19.40 1.63
C HIS A 44 7.32 -18.74 2.30
N GLY A 45 7.17 -18.23 3.53
CA GLY A 45 8.27 -17.76 4.38
C GLY A 45 8.88 -16.42 3.97
N VAL A 46 8.19 -15.64 3.13
CA VAL A 46 8.64 -14.32 2.71
C VAL A 46 8.20 -13.31 3.77
N ALA A 47 9.10 -12.88 4.66
CA ALA A 47 8.75 -11.96 5.75
C ALA A 47 8.18 -10.62 5.23
N ALA A 48 7.21 -10.06 5.96
CA ALA A 48 6.74 -8.70 5.71
C ALA A 48 7.80 -7.69 6.18
N ALA A 49 8.05 -6.65 5.38
CA ALA A 49 8.79 -5.50 5.86
C ALA A 49 7.89 -4.65 6.77
N PRO A 50 8.43 -4.05 7.85
CA PRO A 50 7.66 -3.09 8.64
C PRO A 50 7.22 -1.91 7.78
N ASP A 51 6.13 -1.25 8.16
CA ASP A 51 5.70 -0.02 7.50
C ASP A 51 6.75 1.09 7.70
N PRO A 52 7.36 1.63 6.62
CA PRO A 52 8.31 2.73 6.73
C PRO A 52 7.72 3.98 7.41
N TRP A 53 6.39 4.14 7.33
CA TRP A 53 5.62 5.24 7.94
C TRP A 53 5.00 4.88 9.29
N SER A 54 5.36 3.75 9.91
CA SER A 54 4.80 3.33 11.20
C SER A 54 5.02 4.32 12.35
N THR A 55 5.98 5.23 12.21
CA THR A 55 6.33 6.25 13.19
C THR A 55 5.53 7.56 13.05
N ALA A 56 4.62 7.66 12.08
CA ALA A 56 3.83 8.87 11.86
C ALA A 56 2.93 9.16 13.07
N THR A 57 2.99 10.39 13.58
CA THR A 57 2.23 10.86 14.73
C THR A 57 1.32 12.03 14.37
N TYR A 58 0.37 12.32 15.25
CA TYR A 58 -0.41 13.54 15.13
C TYR A 58 0.43 14.73 15.58
N SER A 59 0.46 15.80 14.78
CA SER A 59 1.04 17.08 15.13
C SER A 59 0.16 18.21 14.60
N ASN A 60 0.07 19.29 15.36
CA ASN A 60 -0.54 20.55 14.92
C ASN A 60 0.48 21.51 14.30
N ASP A 61 1.77 21.22 14.40
CA ASP A 61 2.83 22.01 13.80
C ASP A 61 2.86 21.75 12.28
N PRO A 62 2.67 22.78 11.43
CA PRO A 62 2.76 22.63 9.97
C PRO A 62 4.10 22.07 9.48
N ASP A 63 5.22 22.46 10.08
CA ASP A 63 6.56 22.08 9.63
C ASP A 63 6.82 20.61 9.98
N GLU A 64 6.44 20.17 11.18
CA GLU A 64 6.51 18.75 11.56
C GLU A 64 5.63 17.88 10.66
N ARG A 65 4.41 18.35 10.34
CA ARG A 65 3.52 17.63 9.42
C ARG A 65 4.13 17.50 8.03
N GLN A 66 4.74 18.56 7.51
CA GLN A 66 5.39 18.54 6.22
C GLN A 66 6.59 17.57 6.20
N GLN A 67 7.43 17.60 7.23
CA GLN A 67 8.58 16.68 7.34
C GLN A 67 8.12 15.22 7.41
N GLN A 68 7.10 14.91 8.21
CA GLN A 68 6.53 13.57 8.28
C GLN A 68 5.90 13.16 6.94
N ALA A 69 5.19 14.05 6.24
CA ALA A 69 4.62 13.75 4.94
C ALA A 69 5.68 13.34 3.91
N LEU A 70 6.80 14.07 3.85
CA LEU A 70 7.92 13.73 2.98
C LEU A 70 8.55 12.39 3.35
N GLY A 71 8.70 12.11 4.64
CA GLY A 71 9.18 10.80 5.12
C GLY A 71 8.26 9.64 4.74
N ILE A 72 6.95 9.85 4.82
CA ILE A 72 5.96 8.85 4.37
C ILE A 72 6.09 8.61 2.86
N LEU A 73 6.20 9.66 2.05
CA LEU A 73 6.34 9.53 0.59
C LEU A 73 7.63 8.79 0.21
N ASP A 74 8.77 9.14 0.81
CA ASP A 74 10.04 8.45 0.58
C ASP A 74 9.95 6.96 0.97
N GLY A 75 9.40 6.69 2.15
CA GLY A 75 9.19 5.33 2.63
C GLY A 75 8.26 4.51 1.72
N TRP A 76 7.20 5.14 1.21
CA TRP A 76 6.23 4.50 0.31
C TRP A 76 6.84 4.15 -1.04
N PHE A 77 7.52 5.09 -1.70
CA PHE A 77 8.21 4.80 -2.96
C PHE A 77 9.37 3.80 -2.77
N GLY A 78 10.05 3.85 -1.62
CA GLY A 78 11.01 2.84 -1.23
C GLY A 78 10.39 1.45 -1.12
N ALA A 79 9.23 1.32 -0.47
CA ALA A 79 8.52 0.05 -0.34
C ALA A 79 8.11 -0.51 -1.71
N LEU A 80 7.54 0.30 -2.60
CA LEU A 80 7.08 -0.15 -3.93
C LEU A 80 8.19 -0.86 -4.74
N THR A 81 9.44 -0.44 -4.58
CA THR A 81 10.58 -0.94 -5.37
C THR A 81 11.49 -1.93 -4.64
N LYS A 82 11.50 -1.91 -3.30
CA LYS A 82 12.46 -2.69 -2.48
C LYS A 82 11.80 -3.72 -1.58
N SER A 83 10.47 -3.73 -1.48
CA SER A 83 9.76 -4.68 -0.62
C SER A 83 10.05 -6.13 -1.05
N PRO A 84 10.28 -7.05 -0.10
CA PRO A 84 10.37 -8.48 -0.40
C PRO A 84 9.02 -9.06 -0.87
N ARG A 85 7.91 -8.33 -0.71
CA ARG A 85 6.55 -8.72 -1.14
C ARG A 85 6.04 -7.77 -2.24
N PRO A 86 6.60 -7.78 -3.45
CA PRO A 86 6.32 -6.74 -4.45
C PRO A 86 4.89 -6.76 -5.01
N LEU A 87 4.22 -7.93 -5.02
CA LEU A 87 2.81 -8.00 -5.40
C LEU A 87 1.89 -7.35 -4.34
N VAL A 88 2.23 -7.45 -3.05
CA VAL A 88 1.51 -6.76 -1.98
C VAL A 88 1.56 -5.25 -2.19
N GLU A 89 2.73 -4.70 -2.54
CA GLU A 89 2.86 -3.25 -2.80
C GLU A 89 2.11 -2.82 -4.07
N SER A 90 2.15 -3.65 -5.11
CA SER A 90 1.44 -3.37 -6.37
C SER A 90 -0.07 -3.38 -6.18
N MET A 91 -0.58 -4.33 -5.40
CA MET A 91 -2.00 -4.40 -5.06
C MET A 91 -2.42 -3.30 -4.09
N ALA A 92 -1.56 -2.93 -3.11
CA ALA A 92 -1.82 -1.78 -2.25
C ALA A 92 -1.91 -0.47 -3.06
N TRP A 93 -1.06 -0.31 -4.09
CA TRP A 93 -1.16 0.81 -5.03
C TRP A 93 -2.44 0.78 -5.86
N PHE A 94 -2.82 -0.39 -6.38
CA PHE A 94 -4.12 -0.57 -7.05
C PHE A 94 -5.29 -0.17 -6.15
N TRP A 95 -5.28 -0.59 -4.89
CA TRP A 95 -6.32 -0.21 -3.95
C TRP A 95 -6.26 1.26 -3.53
N HIS A 96 -5.07 1.88 -3.56
CA HIS A 96 -4.96 3.32 -3.38
C HIS A 96 -5.67 4.09 -4.48
N ASP A 97 -5.55 3.65 -5.74
CA ASP A 97 -6.28 4.23 -6.87
C ASP A 97 -7.81 4.05 -6.73
N HIS A 98 -8.24 2.89 -6.21
CA HIS A 98 -9.66 2.59 -6.02
C HIS A 98 -10.29 3.33 -4.83
N PHE A 99 -9.61 3.30 -3.67
CA PHE A 99 -10.02 3.98 -2.44
C PHE A 99 -9.23 5.27 -2.28
N ALA A 100 -9.29 6.14 -3.28
CA ALA A 100 -8.43 7.31 -3.37
C ALA A 100 -8.59 8.28 -2.19
N VAL A 101 -7.45 8.74 -1.67
CA VAL A 101 -7.36 9.89 -0.76
C VAL A 101 -6.20 10.77 -1.19
N SER A 102 -6.33 12.08 -1.01
CA SER A 102 -5.23 13.03 -1.25
C SER A 102 -4.67 13.54 0.06
N PHE A 103 -3.34 13.52 0.19
CA PHE A 103 -2.67 14.17 1.32
C PHE A 103 -2.98 15.68 1.39
N GLY A 104 -3.20 16.34 0.25
CA GLY A 104 -3.56 17.76 0.20
C GLY A 104 -4.89 18.10 0.88
N VAL A 105 -5.79 17.11 0.98
CA VAL A 105 -7.09 17.24 1.67
C VAL A 105 -6.98 16.70 3.10
N VAL A 106 -6.40 15.51 3.28
CA VAL A 106 -6.26 14.86 4.60
C VAL A 106 -5.37 15.68 5.54
N LYS A 107 -4.28 16.28 5.04
CA LYS A 107 -3.36 17.21 5.74
C LYS A 107 -2.69 16.71 7.02
N PHE A 108 -2.94 15.47 7.44
CA PHE A 108 -2.39 14.89 8.67
C PHE A 108 -1.64 13.58 8.36
N PRO A 109 -0.35 13.47 8.73
CA PRO A 109 0.47 12.27 8.49
C PRO A 109 -0.08 10.99 9.11
N ALA A 110 -0.48 11.03 10.39
CA ALA A 110 -0.97 9.84 11.10
C ALA A 110 -2.17 9.12 10.44
N PRO A 111 -3.28 9.79 10.08
CA PRO A 111 -4.39 9.12 9.38
C PRO A 111 -3.97 8.61 8.00
N PHE A 112 -3.16 9.37 7.25
CA PHE A 112 -2.68 8.93 5.93
C PHE A 112 -1.78 7.69 6.02
N ALA A 113 -0.86 7.65 6.99
CA ALA A 113 -0.01 6.49 7.28
C ALA A 113 -0.86 5.25 7.63
N ARG A 114 -1.87 5.41 8.50
CA ARG A 114 -2.78 4.30 8.86
C ARG A 114 -3.57 3.79 7.65
N TYR A 115 -4.01 4.68 6.78
CA TYR A 115 -4.67 4.32 5.53
C TYR A 115 -3.76 3.47 4.63
N LEU A 116 -2.51 3.90 4.40
CA LEU A 116 -1.53 3.12 3.62
C LEU A 116 -1.25 1.74 4.23
N SER A 117 -1.12 1.67 5.57
CA SER A 117 -0.95 0.41 6.29
C SER A 117 -2.13 -0.54 6.09
N ARG A 118 -3.37 -0.03 6.09
CA ARG A 118 -4.57 -0.85 5.83
C ARG A 118 -4.58 -1.40 4.41
N LEU A 119 -4.26 -0.58 3.41
CA LEU A 119 -4.16 -1.03 2.02
C LEU A 119 -3.12 -2.15 1.86
N ARG A 120 -1.94 -2.00 2.48
CA ARG A 120 -0.90 -3.04 2.48
C ARG A 120 -1.35 -4.32 3.18
N ARG A 121 -1.98 -4.17 4.35
CA ARG A 121 -2.47 -5.30 5.14
C ARG A 121 -3.49 -6.15 4.37
N HIS A 122 -4.38 -5.50 3.62
CA HIS A 122 -5.47 -6.16 2.90
C HIS A 122 -5.20 -6.35 1.41
N ALA A 123 -3.98 -6.06 0.94
CA ALA A 123 -3.66 -6.01 -0.49
C ALA A 123 -4.07 -7.28 -1.26
N LEU A 124 -3.85 -8.46 -0.65
CA LEU A 124 -4.19 -9.78 -1.19
C LEU A 124 -5.33 -10.46 -0.41
N GLY A 125 -6.00 -9.71 0.45
CA GLY A 125 -7.01 -10.23 1.38
C GLY A 125 -8.42 -10.24 0.82
N ASP A 126 -9.38 -10.40 1.74
CA ASP A 126 -10.80 -10.37 1.43
C ASP A 126 -11.28 -8.93 1.16
N PHE A 127 -11.86 -8.71 -0.03
CA PHE A 127 -12.33 -7.39 -0.45
C PHE A 127 -13.44 -6.83 0.46
N ARG A 128 -14.34 -7.68 0.97
CA ARG A 128 -15.42 -7.23 1.87
C ARG A 128 -14.84 -6.61 3.14
N THR A 129 -13.80 -7.23 3.70
CA THR A 129 -13.11 -6.72 4.88
C THR A 129 -12.41 -5.39 4.58
N LEU A 130 -11.69 -5.29 3.46
CA LEU A 130 -11.08 -4.03 3.03
C LEU A 130 -12.12 -2.92 2.86
N LEU A 131 -13.22 -3.20 2.17
CA LEU A 131 -14.30 -2.25 1.94
C LEU A 131 -14.86 -1.73 3.28
N GLN A 132 -15.16 -2.64 4.21
CA GLN A 132 -15.63 -2.26 5.55
C GLN A 132 -14.62 -1.39 6.30
N GLU A 133 -13.34 -1.75 6.30
CA GLU A 133 -12.34 -0.92 6.98
C GLU A 133 -12.13 0.44 6.33
N MET A 134 -12.27 0.55 5.01
CA MET A 134 -12.17 1.84 4.29
C MET A 134 -13.36 2.74 4.57
N THR A 135 -14.57 2.18 4.73
CA THR A 135 -15.78 2.95 5.05
C THR A 135 -15.65 3.75 6.34
N THR A 136 -14.83 3.29 7.30
CA THR A 136 -14.60 3.97 8.58
C THR A 136 -13.14 4.41 8.77
N ASP A 137 -12.35 4.50 7.70
CA ASP A 137 -10.97 4.99 7.81
C ASP A 137 -10.92 6.51 8.02
N ALA A 138 -10.00 6.96 8.86
CA ALA A 138 -9.90 8.38 9.21
C ALA A 138 -9.43 9.25 8.04
N ALA A 139 -8.49 8.78 7.20
CA ALA A 139 -8.09 9.53 6.02
C ALA A 139 -9.22 9.58 4.99
N MET A 140 -9.96 8.47 4.82
CA MET A 140 -11.12 8.41 3.94
C MET A 140 -12.22 9.38 4.39
N LEU A 141 -12.59 9.36 5.68
CA LEU A 141 -13.60 10.27 6.22
C LEU A 141 -13.18 11.73 6.19
N LEU A 142 -11.89 12.04 6.32
CA LEU A 142 -11.38 13.40 6.10
C LEU A 142 -11.43 13.80 4.63
N PHE A 143 -11.13 12.87 3.72
CA PHE A 143 -11.12 13.13 2.28
C PHE A 143 -12.52 13.37 1.70
N LEU A 144 -13.51 12.64 2.21
CA LEU A 144 -14.92 12.72 1.79
C LEU A 144 -15.73 13.70 2.66
N ASP A 145 -15.06 14.62 3.37
CA ASP A 145 -15.69 15.61 4.24
C ASP A 145 -16.65 15.04 5.31
N GLY A 146 -16.53 13.75 5.63
CA GLY A 146 -17.36 13.04 6.60
C GLY A 146 -17.26 13.60 8.02
N SER A 147 -16.15 14.29 8.35
CA SER A 147 -15.99 15.01 9.61
C SER A 147 -16.93 16.22 9.78
N THR A 148 -17.52 16.70 8.68
CA THR A 148 -18.48 17.82 8.67
C THR A 148 -19.93 17.37 8.47
N SER A 149 -20.15 16.07 8.25
CA SER A 149 -21.48 15.49 8.06
C SER A 149 -22.29 15.52 9.36
N THR A 150 -23.51 16.05 9.30
CA THR A 150 -24.44 16.09 10.45
C THR A 150 -25.83 15.65 10.05
N ALA A 151 -26.70 15.31 11.01
CA ALA A 151 -28.08 14.92 10.71
C ALA A 151 -28.90 16.03 9.99
N ALA A 152 -28.58 17.31 10.24
CA ALA A 152 -29.24 18.44 9.61
C ALA A 152 -28.64 18.82 8.24
N ALA A 153 -27.39 18.43 7.99
CA ALA A 153 -26.65 18.68 6.77
C ALA A 153 -25.77 17.46 6.46
N PRO A 154 -26.35 16.38 5.90
CA PRO A 154 -25.58 15.19 5.53
C PRO A 154 -24.63 15.52 4.37
N ASN A 155 -23.41 14.98 4.42
CA ASN A 155 -22.44 15.14 3.36
C ASN A 155 -22.71 14.16 2.20
N GLU A 156 -22.64 14.63 0.95
CA GLU A 156 -22.92 13.84 -0.26
C GLU A 156 -21.68 13.16 -0.86
N ASN A 157 -20.48 13.46 -0.33
CA ASN A 157 -19.23 12.90 -0.84
C ASN A 157 -18.97 11.46 -0.38
N TYR A 158 -19.91 10.83 0.34
CA TYR A 158 -19.77 9.48 0.91
C TYR A 158 -20.74 8.47 0.29
#